data_AF-A0A7V5YXJ9-F1
#
_entry.id   AF-A0A7V5YXJ9-F1
#
_cell.length_a   1.000
_cell.length_b   1.000
_cell.length_c   1.000
_cell.angle_alpha   90.00
_cell.angle_beta   90.00
_cell.angle_gamma   90.00
#
_symmetry.space_group_name_H-M   'P 1'
#
loop_
_entity.id
_entity.type
_entity.pdbx_description
1 polymer ?
#
loop_
_entity_poly.entity_id
_entity_poly.type
_entity_poly.pdbx_seq_one_letter_code
_entity_poly.pdbx_strand_id
1 'polypeptide(L)' 'MQLRLIRSATLRLYYGGHWLLVDPCLAAKHALPSYAGRSANPLVDLPCSPEEVLAGIEATIISHWHSDHFDPA' A
#
# COMPACT_ATOMS: atom_id res chain seq x y z
N MET A 1 17.31 -6.69 -8.39
CA MET A 1 16.13 -5.83 -8.22
C MET A 1 14.90 -6.70 -8.36
N GLN A 2 13.92 -6.55 -7.46
CA GLN A 2 12.62 -7.25 -7.55
C GLN A 2 11.51 -6.26 -7.20
N LEU A 3 10.41 -6.27 -7.94
CA LEU A 3 9.25 -5.43 -7.70
C LEU A 3 8.00 -6.32 -7.63
N ARG A 4 7.22 -6.18 -6.56
CA ARG A 4 5.91 -6.81 -6.41
C ARG A 4 4.88 -5.72 -6.18
N LEU A 5 3.92 -5.60 -7.10
CA LEU A 5 2.73 -4.79 -6.89
C LEU A 5 1.85 -5.45 -5.83
N ILE A 6 1.38 -4.66 -4.85
CA ILE A 6 0.40 -5.09 -3.86
C ILE A 6 -0.99 -4.62 -4.28
N ARG A 7 -1.21 -3.31 -4.34
CA ARG A 7 -2.49 -2.68 -4.74
C ARG A 7 -2.28 -1.18 -4.93
N SER A 8 -2.83 -0.59 -6.00
CA SER A 8 -2.64 0.84 -6.30
C SER A 8 -1.14 1.21 -6.36
N ALA A 9 -0.70 2.25 -5.65
CA ALA A 9 0.70 2.64 -5.52
C ALA A 9 1.49 1.78 -4.51
N THR A 10 0.82 0.94 -3.70
CA THR A 10 1.51 0.09 -2.74
C THR A 10 2.30 -1.00 -3.44
N LEU A 11 3.63 -0.98 -3.27
CA LEU A 11 4.53 -1.97 -3.85
C LEU A 11 5.69 -2.32 -2.92
N ARG A 12 6.10 -3.58 -2.99
CA ARG A 12 7.34 -4.06 -2.36
C ARG A 12 8.46 -4.00 -3.38
N LEU A 13 9.55 -3.34 -3.02
CA LEU A 13 10.73 -3.14 -3.86
C LEU A 13 11.97 -3.69 -3.17
N TYR A 14 12.63 -4.68 -3.77
CA TYR A 14 13.98 -5.08 -3.41
C TYR A 14 14.97 -4.37 -4.30
N TYR A 15 15.73 -3.42 -3.73
CA TYR A 15 16.71 -2.63 -4.47
C TYR A 15 17.91 -2.29 -3.58
N GLY A 16 19.12 -2.34 -4.15
CA GLY A 16 20.35 -2.03 -3.40
C GLY A 16 20.64 -2.97 -2.23
N GLY A 17 20.10 -4.19 -2.23
CA GLY A 17 20.23 -5.13 -1.10
C GLY A 17 19.18 -4.92 0.00
N HIS A 18 18.24 -4.00 -0.18
CA HIS A 18 17.23 -3.65 0.82
C HIS A 18 15.80 -3.87 0.33
N TRP A 19 14.92 -4.28 1.23
CA TRP A 19 13.48 -4.37 1.05
C TRP A 19 12.80 -3.08 1.51
N LEU A 20 12.15 -2.42 0.56
CA LEU A 20 11.43 -1.17 0.74
C LEU A 20 9.94 -1.39 0.47
N LEU A 21 9.09 -0.71 1.25
CA LEU A 21 7.67 -0.59 0.98
C LEU A 21 7.40 0.81 0.46
N VAL A 22 6.74 0.93 -0.68
CA VAL A 22 6.41 2.23 -1.27
C VAL A 22 4.91 2.45 -1.14
N ASP A 23 4.52 3.64 -0.70
CA ASP A 23 3.15 4.15 -0.61
C ASP A 23 2.14 3.14 -0.04
N PRO A 24 2.28 2.74 1.24
CA PRO A 24 1.41 1.77 1.86
C PRO A 24 -0.01 2.30 2.08
N CYS A 25 -0.98 1.67 1.43
CA CYS A 25 -2.41 1.81 1.68
C CYS A 25 -2.98 0.42 2.01
N LEU A 26 -3.09 0.11 3.31
CA LEU A 26 -3.40 -1.24 3.81
C LEU A 26 -4.85 -1.43 4.26
N ALA A 27 -5.67 -0.38 4.21
CA ALA A 27 -7.09 -0.41 4.53
C ALA A 27 -7.84 -1.57 3.85
N ALA A 28 -8.76 -2.16 4.61
CA ALA A 28 -9.71 -3.12 4.06
C ALA A 28 -10.54 -2.48 2.94
N LYS A 29 -11.03 -3.32 2.02
CA LYS A 29 -11.91 -2.88 0.93
C LYS A 29 -13.07 -2.04 1.48
N HIS A 30 -13.33 -0.89 0.85
CA HIS A 30 -14.37 0.07 1.21
C HIS A 30 -14.29 0.68 2.62
N ALA A 31 -13.12 0.63 3.29
CA ALA A 31 -12.96 1.20 4.63
C ALA A 31 -12.68 2.73 4.66
N LEU A 32 -12.33 3.34 3.53
CA LEU A 32 -12.00 4.76 3.39
C LEU A 32 -13.05 5.52 2.57
N PRO A 33 -13.22 6.84 2.80
CA PRO A 33 -14.16 7.66 2.05
C PRO A 33 -13.94 7.67 0.54
N SER A 34 -15.00 7.99 -0.20
CA SER A 34 -14.90 8.25 -1.64
C SER A 34 -14.30 9.62 -1.91
N TYR A 35 -13.34 9.71 -2.84
CA TYR A 35 -12.88 11.01 -3.35
C TYR A 35 -13.89 11.68 -4.29
N ALA A 36 -14.65 10.89 -5.05
CA ALA A 36 -15.55 11.38 -6.10
C ALA A 36 -17.04 11.17 -5.77
N GLY A 37 -17.36 10.76 -4.54
CA GLY A 37 -18.73 10.45 -4.12
C GLY A 37 -19.38 9.27 -4.84
N ARG A 38 -18.59 8.37 -5.46
CA ARG A 38 -19.10 7.22 -6.24
C ARG A 38 -19.03 5.90 -5.50
N SER A 39 -17.92 5.64 -4.84
CA SER A 39 -17.67 4.40 -4.08
C SER A 39 -16.62 4.66 -3.00
N ALA A 40 -16.78 4.00 -1.85
CA ALA A 40 -15.75 3.98 -0.82
C ALA A 40 -14.50 3.25 -1.34
N ASN A 41 -13.33 3.68 -0.87
CA ASN A 41 -12.04 3.12 -1.25
C ASN A 41 -11.50 2.21 -0.14
N PRO A 42 -10.53 1.33 -0.42
CA PRO A 42 -10.11 0.84 -1.74
C PRO A 42 -11.18 -0.06 -2.38
N LEU A 43 -11.15 -0.25 -3.70
CA LEU A 43 -12.18 -1.03 -4.43
C LEU A 43 -11.99 -2.55 -4.39
N VAL A 44 -10.79 -3.01 -4.07
CA VAL A 44 -10.42 -4.42 -4.05
C VAL A 44 -9.67 -4.73 -2.75
N ASP A 45 -9.75 -5.97 -2.30
CA ASP A 45 -8.99 -6.45 -1.14
C ASP A 45 -7.48 -6.49 -1.44
N LEU A 46 -6.67 -6.57 -0.39
CA LEU A 46 -5.25 -6.87 -0.54
C LEU A 46 -5.09 -8.31 -1.09
N PRO A 47 -4.04 -8.58 -1.89
CA PRO A 47 -3.78 -9.93 -2.42
C PRO A 47 -3.18 -10.89 -1.37
N CYS A 48 -2.91 -10.39 -0.17
CA CYS A 48 -2.26 -11.07 0.95
C CYS A 48 -2.60 -10.31 2.24
N SER A 49 -2.25 -10.83 3.41
CA SER A 49 -2.52 -10.12 4.66
C SER A 49 -1.63 -8.86 4.81
N PRO A 50 -2.05 -7.84 5.59
CA PRO A 50 -1.19 -6.68 5.89
C PRO A 50 0.17 -7.09 6.51
N GLU A 51 0.18 -8.10 7.38
CA GLU A 51 1.39 -8.65 7.98
C GLU A 51 2.33 -9.23 6.92
N GLU A 52 1.79 -9.93 5.92
CA GLU A 52 2.56 -10.43 4.78
C GLU A 52 3.10 -9.31 3.89
N VAL A 53 2.40 -8.16 3.78
CA VAL A 53 2.92 -6.98 3.07
C VAL A 53 4.13 -6.41 3.80
N LEU A 54 4.04 -6.29 5.12
CA LEU A 54 5.03 -5.66 6.00
C LEU A 54 6.24 -6.56 6.31
N ALA A 55 6.09 -7.89 6.17
CA ALA A 55 7.11 -8.86 6.55
C ALA A 55 8.46 -8.60 5.85
N GLY A 56 9.49 -8.31 6.64
CA GLY A 56 10.87 -8.12 6.20
C GLY A 56 11.13 -6.78 5.49
N ILE A 57 10.20 -5.82 5.54
CA ILE A 57 10.43 -4.46 5.07
C ILE A 57 11.37 -3.73 6.04
N GLU A 58 12.39 -3.06 5.51
CA GLU A 58 13.38 -2.31 6.29
C GLU A 58 13.07 -0.81 6.37
N ALA A 59 12.44 -0.26 5.33
CA ALA A 59 12.04 1.13 5.28
C ALA A 59 10.83 1.35 4.37
N THR A 60 10.13 2.47 4.59
CA THR A 60 9.01 2.89 3.77
C THR A 60 9.33 4.20 3.04
N ILE A 61 8.94 4.27 1.77
CA ILE A 61 8.95 5.49 0.97
C ILE A 61 7.52 5.97 0.83
N ILE A 62 7.25 7.20 1.27
CA ILE A 62 5.97 7.88 1.10
C ILE A 62 6.19 9.02 0.12
N SER A 63 5.59 8.93 -1.06
CA SER A 63 5.72 9.95 -2.10
C SER A 63 5.01 11.25 -1.74
N HIS A 64 3.83 11.17 -1.11
CA HIS A 64 3.03 12.28 -0.61
C HIS A 64 1.92 11.77 0.35
N TRP A 65 1.10 12.69 0.89
CA TRP A 65 0.17 12.42 2.00
C TRP A 65 -1.30 12.19 1.59
N HIS A 66 -1.59 11.80 0.35
CA HIS A 66 -2.96 11.38 0.04
C HIS A 66 -3.26 10.00 0.65
N SER A 67 -4.50 9.80 1.11
CA SER A 67 -4.89 8.57 1.83
C SER A 67 -4.87 7.28 0.99
N ASP A 68 -4.74 7.37 -0.33
CA ASP A 68 -4.50 6.23 -1.22
C ASP A 68 -3.00 5.86 -1.37
N HIS A 69 -2.10 6.65 -0.79
CA HIS A 69 -0.66 6.41 -0.68
C HIS A 69 -0.19 6.20 0.77
N PHE A 70 -0.87 6.78 1.75
CA PHE A 70 -0.61 6.56 3.16
C PHE A 70 -1.90 6.67 3.97
N ASP A 71 -2.37 5.54 4.50
CA ASP A 71 -3.61 5.45 5.25
C ASP A 71 -3.38 5.25 6.76
N PRO A 72 -4.38 5.48 7.62
CA PRO A 72 -4.23 5.37 9.07
C PRO A 72 -4.32 3.94 9.62
N ALA A 73 -4.36 2.91 8.76
CA ALA A 73 -4.53 1.50 9.13
C ALA A 73 -3.26 0.88 9.72
#